data_AF-A0A0E0RBC6-F1
#
_entry.id   AF-A0A0E0RBC6-F1
#
_cell.length_a   1.000
_cell.length_b   1.000
_cell.length_c   1.000
_cell.angle_alpha   90.00
_cell.angle_beta   90.00
_cell.angle_gamma   90.00
#
_symmetry.space_group_name_H-M   'P 1'
#
loop_
_entity.id
_entity.type
_entity.pdbx_description
1 polymer ?
#
loop_
_entity_poly.entity_id
_entity_poly.type
_entity_poly.pdbx_seq_one_letter_code
_entity_poly.pdbx_strand_id
1 'polypeptide(L)'
;MEKRKTKMVRFTQQQIKNCMAFSADISDDDDEESLPKLSEVLSKDILDRVPPEVLDSLIEFENTRGERKARWEKLRDDLHEERDAILKQYYTKGYAEYEVYDDEDEDNKVPARVAPPGRRRRFRNGVAVKKNRSGGNIRKI
;
A
#
# COMPACT_ATOMS: atom_id res chain seq x y z
N MET A 1 15.54 -11.06 26.77
CA MET A 1 14.64 -10.94 25.60
C MET A 1 15.15 -11.92 24.56
N GLU A 2 14.39 -12.96 24.26
CA GLU A 2 14.72 -13.88 23.16
C GLU A 2 14.58 -13.13 21.83
N LYS A 3 15.56 -13.31 20.94
CA LYS A 3 15.51 -12.74 19.59
C LYS A 3 14.52 -13.59 18.79
N ARG A 4 13.34 -13.02 18.49
CA ARG A 4 12.39 -13.66 17.56
C ARG A 4 13.04 -13.75 16.19
N LYS A 5 12.92 -14.92 15.53
CA LYS A 5 13.39 -15.10 14.16
C LYS A 5 12.46 -14.34 13.22
N THR A 6 13.02 -13.78 12.17
CA THR A 6 12.26 -13.12 11.11
C THR A 6 12.63 -13.72 9.75
N LYS A 7 11.67 -13.68 8.82
CA LYS A 7 11.84 -14.13 7.44
C LYS A 7 11.36 -13.07 6.47
N MET A 8 12.03 -12.98 5.31
CA MET A 8 11.60 -12.13 4.22
C MET A 8 10.61 -12.88 3.33
N VAL A 9 9.41 -12.32 3.15
CA VAL A 9 8.35 -12.85 2.31
C VAL A 9 8.13 -11.94 1.11
N ARG A 10 7.93 -12.52 -0.07
CA ARG A 10 7.62 -11.74 -1.29
C ARG A 10 6.17 -11.33 -1.31
N PHE A 11 5.93 -10.08 -1.70
CA PHE A 11 4.59 -9.64 -2.07
C PHE A 11 4.07 -10.44 -3.27
N THR A 12 2.81 -10.82 -3.18
CA THR A 12 2.06 -11.41 -4.30
C THR A 12 1.75 -10.35 -5.36
N GLN A 13 1.49 -10.80 -6.58
CA GLN A 13 1.09 -9.88 -7.66
C GLN A 13 -0.20 -9.12 -7.34
N GLN A 14 -1.12 -9.72 -6.58
CA GLN A 14 -2.35 -9.05 -6.18
C GLN A 14 -2.06 -7.92 -5.17
N GLN A 15 -1.18 -8.15 -4.20
CA GLN A 15 -0.78 -7.11 -3.25
C GLN A 15 -0.09 -5.93 -3.96
N ILE A 16 0.81 -6.21 -4.90
CA ILE A 16 1.45 -5.17 -5.72
C ILE A 16 0.42 -4.39 -6.54
N LYS A 17 -0.56 -5.07 -7.15
CA LYS A 17 -1.67 -4.41 -7.85
C LYS A 17 -2.47 -3.49 -6.95
N ASN A 18 -2.76 -3.92 -5.72
CA ASN A 18 -3.46 -3.09 -4.75
C ASN A 18 -2.63 -1.84 -4.40
N CYS A 19 -1.32 -1.97 -4.17
CA CYS A 19 -0.44 -0.81 -3.95
C CYS A 19 -0.44 0.15 -5.14
N MET A 20 -0.45 -0.35 -6.39
CA MET A 20 -0.54 0.49 -7.59
C MET A 20 -1.90 1.18 -7.72
N ALA A 21 -2.99 0.48 -7.39
CA ALA A 21 -4.35 0.95 -7.50
C ALA A 21 -4.78 1.88 -6.36
N PHE A 22 -4.05 1.89 -5.23
CA PHE A 22 -4.30 2.81 -4.14
C PHE A 22 -4.14 4.25 -4.64
N SER A 23 -5.27 4.91 -4.85
CA SER A 23 -5.36 6.34 -5.07
C SER A 23 -5.26 6.99 -3.70
N ALA A 24 -4.10 7.59 -3.47
CA ALA A 24 -3.82 8.40 -2.30
C ALA A 24 -4.75 9.62 -2.13
N ASP A 25 -5.44 9.99 -3.20
CA ASP A 25 -6.33 11.14 -3.25
C ASP A 25 -7.69 10.81 -2.61
N ILE A 26 -7.70 10.18 -1.43
CA ILE A 26 -8.88 10.25 -0.56
C ILE A 26 -8.89 11.70 -0.09
N SER A 27 -9.72 12.49 -0.76
CA SER A 27 -9.83 13.91 -0.53
C SER A 27 -10.18 14.18 0.93
N ASP A 28 -9.47 15.13 1.53
CA ASP A 28 -9.92 15.83 2.73
C ASP A 28 -11.05 16.79 2.35
N ASP A 29 -12.08 16.30 1.66
CA ASP A 29 -13.15 17.13 1.08
C ASP A 29 -13.97 17.86 2.15
N ASP A 30 -13.82 17.49 3.42
CA ASP A 30 -14.36 18.24 4.53
C ASP A 30 -13.20 18.78 5.38
N ASP A 31 -12.99 20.10 5.32
CA ASP A 31 -12.29 20.85 6.36
C ASP A 31 -13.07 20.69 7.67
N GLU A 32 -12.97 19.54 8.32
CA GLU A 32 -13.69 19.17 9.54
C GLU A 32 -13.41 20.20 10.65
N GLU A 33 -12.27 20.88 10.56
CA GLU A 33 -11.84 21.99 11.42
C GLU A 33 -12.66 23.27 11.25
N SER A 34 -13.23 23.50 10.07
CA SER A 34 -14.13 24.63 9.78
C SER A 34 -15.55 24.41 10.31
N LEU A 35 -15.93 23.15 10.58
CA LEU A 35 -17.23 22.85 11.14
C LEU A 35 -17.32 23.40 12.57
N PRO A 36 -18.37 24.13 12.91
CA PRO A 36 -18.54 24.63 14.27
C PRO A 36 -18.83 23.48 15.23
N LYS A 37 -18.50 23.65 16.50
CA LYS A 37 -18.83 22.68 17.55
C LYS A 37 -20.35 22.65 17.75
N LEU A 38 -20.93 21.46 17.80
CA LEU A 38 -22.35 21.28 18.10
C LEU A 38 -22.67 21.73 19.53
N SER A 39 -21.74 21.55 20.47
CA SER A 39 -21.85 22.07 21.84
C SER A 39 -21.95 23.61 21.91
N GLU A 40 -21.47 24.32 20.88
CA GLU A 40 -21.52 25.78 20.79
C GLU A 40 -22.72 26.28 19.96
N VAL A 41 -23.17 25.52 18.96
CA VAL A 41 -24.23 25.95 18.02
C VAL A 41 -25.63 25.58 18.50
N LEU A 42 -25.79 24.47 19.21
CA LEU A 42 -27.10 24.03 19.67
C LEU A 42 -27.63 24.91 20.80
N SER A 43 -28.94 25.16 20.80
CA SER A 43 -29.59 25.92 21.87
C SER A 43 -29.51 25.20 23.21
N LYS A 44 -29.42 25.97 24.30
CA LYS A 44 -29.40 25.44 25.67
C LYS A 44 -30.54 24.45 25.98
N ASP A 45 -31.76 24.74 25.52
CA ASP A 45 -32.92 23.85 25.70
C ASP A 45 -32.75 22.45 25.09
N ILE A 46 -31.92 22.32 24.05
CA ILE A 46 -31.58 21.04 23.42
C ILE A 46 -30.47 20.36 24.21
N LEU A 47 -29.42 21.09 24.56
CA LEU A 47 -28.30 20.57 25.34
C LEU A 47 -28.75 20.07 26.73
N ASP A 48 -29.67 20.78 27.38
CA ASP A 48 -30.24 20.41 28.68
C ASP A 48 -31.09 19.12 28.63
N ARG A 49 -31.49 18.66 27.42
CA ARG A 49 -32.19 17.38 27.21
C ARG A 49 -31.23 16.23 26.94
N VAL A 50 -29.97 16.52 26.64
CA VAL A 50 -28.94 15.51 26.41
C VAL A 50 -28.44 15.01 27.77
N PRO A 51 -28.32 13.68 27.99
CA PRO A 51 -27.71 13.16 29.20
C PRO A 51 -26.30 13.75 29.41
N PRO A 52 -25.93 14.17 30.63
CA PRO A 52 -24.64 14.82 30.90
C PRO A 52 -23.44 14.02 30.37
N GLU A 53 -23.46 12.69 30.51
CA GLU A 53 -22.37 11.82 30.07
C GLU A 53 -22.18 11.85 28.54
N VAL A 54 -23.28 12.01 27.80
CA VAL A 54 -23.25 12.11 26.33
C VAL A 54 -22.74 13.49 25.90
N LEU A 55 -23.15 14.55 26.61
CA LEU A 55 -22.67 15.90 26.35
C LEU A 55 -21.17 16.03 26.62
N ASP A 56 -20.69 15.45 27.72
CA ASP A 56 -19.27 15.41 28.06
C ASP A 56 -18.45 14.66 26.99
N SER A 57 -18.95 13.50 26.54
CA SER A 57 -18.31 12.72 25.47
C SER A 57 -18.28 13.48 24.14
N LEU A 58 -19.35 14.22 23.81
CA LEU A 58 -19.39 15.09 22.62
C LEU A 58 -18.33 16.20 22.71
N ILE A 59 -18.24 16.89 23.84
CA ILE A 59 -17.26 17.96 24.06
C ILE A 59 -15.83 17.41 23.96
N GLU A 60 -15.56 16.25 24.55
CA GLU A 60 -14.24 15.58 24.43
C GLU A 60 -13.92 15.22 22.97
N PHE A 61 -14.89 14.67 22.24
CA PHE A 61 -14.75 14.34 20.83
C PHE A 61 -14.47 15.58 19.94
N GLU A 62 -15.15 16.69 20.22
CA GLU A 62 -14.96 17.97 19.53
C GLU A 62 -13.60 18.59 19.86
N ASN A 63 -13.16 18.53 21.12
CA ASN A 63 -11.87 19.07 21.55
C ASN A 63 -10.69 18.26 21.00
N THR A 64 -10.85 16.95 20.81
CA THR A 64 -9.80 16.08 20.24
C THR A 64 -9.76 16.10 18.70
N ARG A 65 -10.62 16.88 18.03
CA ARG A 65 -10.70 16.93 16.57
C ARG A 65 -9.36 17.26 15.89
N GLY A 66 -8.65 18.26 16.38
CA GLY A 66 -7.32 18.64 15.84
C GLY A 66 -6.29 17.53 15.99
N GLU A 67 -6.24 16.87 17.15
CA GLU A 67 -5.35 15.73 17.36
C GLU A 67 -5.70 14.53 16.48
N ARG A 68 -7.00 14.24 16.31
CA ARG A 68 -7.47 13.17 15.42
C ARG A 68 -7.08 13.44 13.97
N LYS A 69 -7.23 14.68 13.50
CA LYS A 69 -6.80 15.12 12.16
C LYS A 69 -5.30 14.93 11.98
N ALA A 70 -4.48 15.41 12.91
CA ALA A 70 -3.04 15.25 12.86
C ALA A 70 -2.59 13.77 12.89
N ARG A 71 -3.27 12.92 13.67
CA ARG A 71 -3.03 11.46 13.67
C ARG A 71 -3.39 10.83 12.34
N TRP A 72 -4.49 11.25 11.72
CA TRP A 72 -4.90 10.77 10.40
C TRP A 72 -3.93 11.17 9.30
N GLU A 73 -3.49 12.43 9.30
CA GLU A 73 -2.48 12.94 8.35
C GLU A 73 -1.18 12.14 8.46
N LYS A 74 -0.68 11.93 9.69
CA LYS A 74 0.51 11.12 9.91
C LYS A 74 0.35 9.68 9.43
N LEU A 75 -0.77 9.03 9.74
CA LEU A 75 -1.03 7.67 9.26
C LEU A 75 -1.08 7.60 7.73
N ARG A 76 -1.61 8.64 7.09
CA ARG A 76 -1.63 8.76 5.62
C ARG A 76 -0.21 8.83 5.08
N ASP A 77 0.62 9.71 5.63
CA ASP A 77 2.03 9.86 5.24
C ASP A 77 2.83 8.56 5.44
N ASP A 78 2.66 7.89 6.57
CA ASP A 78 3.31 6.61 6.86
C ASP A 78 2.90 5.55 5.80
N LEU A 79 1.60 5.45 5.48
CA LEU A 79 1.10 4.55 4.44
C LEU A 79 1.65 4.88 3.05
N HIS A 80 1.82 6.16 2.75
CA HIS A 80 2.43 6.63 1.51
C HIS A 80 3.89 6.21 1.39
N GLU A 81 4.67 6.44 2.44
CA GLU A 81 6.09 6.09 2.46
C GLU A 81 6.28 4.57 2.28
N GLU A 82 5.49 3.76 2.98
CA GLU A 82 5.51 2.30 2.84
C GLU A 82 5.15 1.85 1.42
N ARG A 83 4.06 2.40 0.85
CA ARG A 83 3.63 2.11 -0.52
C ARG A 83 4.75 2.42 -1.52
N ASP A 84 5.33 3.61 -1.43
CA ASP A 84 6.34 4.07 -2.37
C ASP A 84 7.63 3.23 -2.25
N ALA A 85 7.99 2.82 -1.03
CA ALA A 85 9.09 1.88 -0.80
C ALA A 85 8.82 0.52 -1.48
N ILE A 86 7.61 -0.04 -1.33
CA ILE A 86 7.21 -1.30 -1.97
C ILE A 86 7.27 -1.18 -3.49
N LEU A 87 6.67 -0.13 -4.07
CA LEU A 87 6.63 0.07 -5.51
C LEU A 87 8.03 0.33 -6.08
N LYS A 88 8.88 1.07 -5.38
CA LYS A 88 10.29 1.29 -5.77
C LYS A 88 11.07 -0.02 -5.84
N GLN A 89 10.90 -0.91 -4.87
CA GLN A 89 11.47 -2.25 -4.93
C GLN A 89 10.96 -3.04 -6.13
N TYR A 90 9.64 -3.05 -6.34
CA TYR A 90 9.01 -3.76 -7.44
C TYR A 90 9.51 -3.30 -8.82
N TYR A 91 9.56 -1.98 -9.06
CA TYR A 91 10.02 -1.45 -10.35
C TYR A 91 11.52 -1.69 -10.62
N THR A 92 12.32 -1.80 -9.56
CA THR A 92 13.77 -2.02 -9.66
C THR A 92 14.11 -3.50 -9.82
N LYS A 93 13.50 -4.38 -9.01
CA LYS A 93 13.85 -5.82 -8.91
C LYS A 93 12.88 -6.73 -9.67
N GLY A 94 11.67 -6.26 -9.97
CA GLY A 94 10.55 -7.06 -10.50
C GLY A 94 9.73 -7.79 -9.42
N TYR A 95 10.03 -7.56 -8.15
CA TYR A 95 9.34 -8.08 -6.97
C TYR A 95 9.63 -7.18 -5.76
N ALA A 96 8.80 -7.24 -4.72
CA ALA A 96 9.05 -6.59 -3.42
C ALA A 96 8.98 -7.64 -2.30
N GLU A 97 9.66 -7.37 -1.18
CA GLU A 97 9.70 -8.26 -0.01
C GLU A 97 9.42 -7.46 1.27
N TYR A 98 8.81 -8.12 2.27
CA TYR A 98 8.56 -7.59 3.62
C TYR A 98 8.99 -8.61 4.69
N GLU A 99 9.31 -8.12 5.87
CA GLU A 99 9.74 -8.94 7.00
C GLU A 99 8.52 -9.47 7.77
N VAL A 100 8.54 -10.77 8.13
CA VAL A 100 7.50 -11.45 8.91
C VAL A 100 8.16 -12.16 10.08
N TYR A 101 7.57 -12.05 11.26
CA TYR A 101 8.00 -12.82 12.42
C TYR A 101 7.68 -14.30 12.23
N ASP A 102 8.67 -15.15 12.51
CA ASP A 102 8.53 -16.60 12.41
C ASP A 102 7.97 -17.11 13.74
N ASP A 103 6.65 -16.98 13.92
CA ASP A 103 5.94 -17.65 15.01
C ASP A 103 5.75 -19.11 14.56
N GLU A 104 6.52 -20.02 15.16
CA GLU A 104 6.66 -21.44 14.77
C GLU A 104 5.35 -22.28 14.89
N ASP A 105 4.18 -21.67 15.11
CA ASP A 105 2.92 -22.34 15.46
C ASP A 105 1.73 -22.17 14.48
N GLU A 106 1.86 -21.47 13.35
CA GLU A 106 0.76 -21.38 12.37
C GLU A 106 1.12 -21.97 10.99
N ASP A 107 0.53 -23.13 10.72
CA ASP A 107 0.38 -23.83 9.44
C ASP A 107 1.00 -23.15 8.21
N ASN A 108 2.07 -23.78 7.72
CA ASN A 108 2.71 -23.60 6.43
C ASN A 108 1.72 -23.57 5.24
N LYS A 109 1.01 -22.46 5.04
CA LYS A 109 0.41 -22.08 3.75
C LYS A 109 1.33 -21.08 3.08
N VAL A 110 2.43 -21.59 2.53
CA VAL A 110 3.28 -20.83 1.61
C VAL A 110 2.41 -20.44 0.41
N PRO A 111 2.18 -19.13 0.13
CA PRO A 111 1.48 -18.74 -1.09
C PRO A 111 2.28 -19.24 -2.29
N ALA A 112 1.57 -19.83 -3.27
CA ALA A 112 2.18 -20.38 -4.47
C ALA A 112 3.18 -19.39 -5.10
N ARG A 113 4.41 -19.86 -5.37
CA ARG A 113 5.45 -19.09 -6.06
C ARG A 113 4.90 -18.49 -7.35
N VAL A 114 4.70 -17.18 -7.38
CA VAL A 114 4.36 -16.47 -8.61
C VAL A 114 5.60 -16.46 -9.49
N ALA A 115 5.47 -16.95 -10.73
CA ALA A 115 6.55 -16.92 -11.71
C ALA A 115 7.04 -15.47 -11.91
N PRO A 116 8.36 -15.24 -12.00
CA PRO A 116 8.89 -13.91 -12.22
C PRO A 116 8.31 -13.35 -13.53
N PRO A 117 7.95 -12.05 -13.58
CA PRO A 117 7.48 -11.44 -14.82
C PRO A 117 8.54 -11.65 -15.90
N GLY A 118 8.11 -12.21 -17.04
CA GLY A 118 9.00 -12.59 -18.13
C GLY A 118 9.94 -11.44 -18.47
N ARG A 119 11.25 -11.69 -18.38
CA ARG A 119 12.28 -10.72 -18.80
C ARG A 119 11.93 -10.25 -20.20
N ARG A 120 11.55 -8.97 -20.34
CA ARG A 120 11.60 -8.29 -21.65
C ARG A 120 13.01 -8.51 -22.18
N ARG A 121 13.15 -9.40 -23.18
CA ARG A 121 14.38 -9.56 -23.94
C ARG A 121 14.70 -8.19 -24.52
N ARG A 122 15.61 -7.46 -23.89
CA ARG A 122 16.28 -6.34 -24.53
C ARG A 122 17.05 -6.97 -25.69
N PHE A 123 16.48 -6.88 -26.90
CA PHE A 123 17.25 -7.11 -28.11
C PHE A 123 18.45 -6.17 -28.03
N ARG A 124 19.66 -6.73 -27.91
CA ARG A 124 20.88 -5.95 -28.04
C ARG A 124 20.94 -5.49 -29.50
N ASN A 125 20.76 -4.20 -29.72
CA ASN A 125 21.09 -3.59 -31.00
C ASN A 125 22.62 -3.65 -31.16
N GLY A 126 23.07 -4.36 -32.18
CA GLY A 126 24.46 -4.34 -32.64
C GLY A 126 25.20 -5.66 -32.41
N VAL A 127 25.13 -6.57 -33.40
CA VAL A 127 26.26 -6.92 -34.28
C VAL A 127 25.64 -7.47 -35.56
N ALA A 128 25.84 -6.77 -36.68
CA ALA A 128 25.52 -7.29 -38.00
C ALA A 128 26.50 -8.43 -38.33
N VAL A 129 26.03 -9.67 -38.38
CA VAL A 129 26.81 -10.77 -38.98
C VAL A 129 26.36 -10.93 -40.43
N LYS A 130 27.18 -10.41 -41.33
CA LYS A 130 27.03 -10.54 -42.78
C LYS A 130 27.66 -11.84 -43.27
N LYS A 131 26.80 -12.69 -43.82
CA LYS A 131 26.98 -13.70 -44.89
C LYS A 131 28.02 -14.83 -44.74
N ASN A 132 27.51 -16.05 -44.99
CA ASN A 132 28.03 -16.90 -46.06
C ASN A 132 26.88 -17.73 -46.68
N ARG A 133 26.80 -17.71 -48.01
CA ARG A 133 26.02 -18.63 -48.83
C ARG A 133 26.83 -19.93 -48.99
N SER A 134 26.21 -21.06 -48.69
CA SER A 134 26.45 -22.36 -49.32
C SER A 134 25.20 -23.20 -49.03
N GLY A 135 24.36 -23.49 -50.02
CA GLY A 135 24.59 -24.61 -50.92
C GLY A 135 23.86 -25.84 -50.36
N GLY A 136 22.53 -25.87 -50.51
CA GLY A 136 21.68 -26.96 -50.01
C GLY A 136 20.53 -27.20 -50.97
N ASN A 137 20.82 -27.97 -52.02
CA ASN A 137 19.90 -28.45 -53.03
C ASN A 137 19.19 -29.70 -52.47
N ILE A 138 17.86 -29.78 -52.41
CA ILE A 138 17.07 -31.04 -52.49
C ILE A 138 15.61 -30.71 -52.90
N ARG A 139 15.33 -31.06 -54.17
CA ARG A 139 14.17 -31.71 -54.82
C ARG A 139 12.76 -31.09 -54.71
N LYS A 140 12.25 -30.73 -55.90
CA LYS A 140 10.83 -30.53 -56.24
C LYS A 140 10.06 -31.85 -56.24
N ILE A 141 8.77 -31.75 -55.96
CA ILE A 141 7.71 -32.69 -56.35
C ILE A 141 7.59 -32.69 -57.89
#